data_AF-A0AAV2NHQ6-F1
#
_entry.id   AF-A0AAV2NHQ6-F1
#
_cell.length_a   1.000
_cell.length_b   1.000
_cell.length_c   1.000
_cell.angle_alpha   90.00
_cell.angle_beta   90.00
_cell.angle_gamma   90.00
#
_symmetry.space_group_name_H-M   'P 1'
#
loop_
_entity.id
_entity.type
_entity.pdbx_description
1 polymer ?
#
loop_
_entity_poly.entity_id
_entity_poly.type
_entity_poly.pdbx_seq_one_letter_code
_entity_poly.pdbx_strand_id
1 'polypeptide(L)' 'MVRRIAAVTMDDMTRVAALYLKPLFDPKKCKTTIVCHPSKVAEIGEAFKGMSQNLKLYNCLEETELSEW' A
#
# COMPACT_ATOMS: atom_id res chain seq x y z
N MET A 1 -7.35 -2.22 -28.42
CA MET A 1 -7.02 -1.90 -27.00
C MET A 1 -7.10 -0.40 -26.71
N VAL A 2 -6.43 0.48 -27.44
CA VAL A 2 -6.41 1.93 -27.19
C VAL A 2 -7.80 2.56 -27.05
N ARG A 3 -8.76 2.21 -27.91
CA ARG A 3 -10.15 2.71 -27.84
C ARG A 3 -10.88 2.37 -26.53
N ARG A 4 -10.56 1.25 -25.88
CA ARG A 4 -11.19 0.85 -24.61
C ARG A 4 -10.62 1.62 -23.43
N ILE A 5 -9.32 1.94 -23.48
CA ILE A 5 -8.64 2.76 -22.47
C ILE A 5 -9.16 4.20 -22.55
N ALA A 6 -9.31 4.73 -23.77
CA ALA A 6 -9.84 6.10 -23.98
C ALA A 6 -11.31 6.27 -23.56
N ALA A 7 -12.07 5.17 -23.44
CA ALA A 7 -13.48 5.19 -23.06
C ALA A 7 -13.72 4.97 -21.55
N VAL A 8 -12.67 4.88 -20.74
CA VAL A 8 -12.80 4.69 -19.28
C VAL A 8 -13.50 5.88 -18.66
N THR A 9 -14.51 5.59 -17.84
CA THR A 9 -15.29 6.59 -17.12
C THR A 9 -14.92 6.64 -15.63
N MET A 10 -15.43 7.64 -14.92
CA MET A 10 -15.23 7.73 -13.46
C MET A 10 -15.94 6.59 -12.71
N ASP A 11 -17.06 6.10 -13.25
CA ASP A 11 -17.77 4.95 -12.69
C ASP A 11 -16.94 3.66 -12.84
N ASP A 12 -16.26 3.50 -13.98
CA ASP A 12 -15.31 2.40 -14.16
C ASP A 12 -14.16 2.47 -13.17
N MET A 13 -13.63 3.67 -12.91
CA MET A 13 -12.56 3.87 -11.93
C MET A 13 -13.05 3.50 -10.52
N THR A 14 -14.26 3.91 -10.14
CA THR A 14 -14.85 3.57 -8.83
C THR A 14 -15.01 2.06 -8.68
N ARG A 15 -15.54 1.39 -9.71
CA ARG A 15 -15.71 -0.07 -9.74
C ARG A 15 -14.37 -0.80 -9.63
N VAL A 16 -13.35 -0.36 -10.36
CA VAL A 16 -12.00 -0.96 -10.35
C VAL A 16 -11.29 -0.69 -9.01
N ALA A 17 -11.42 0.51 -8.44
CA ALA A 17 -10.85 0.83 -7.13
C ALA A 17 -11.39 -0.10 -6.03
N ALA A 18 -12.69 -0.39 -6.02
CA ALA A 18 -13.25 -1.34 -5.06
C ALA A 18 -12.65 -2.76 -5.19
N LEU A 19 -12.27 -3.17 -6.40
CA LEU A 19 -11.69 -4.49 -6.68
C LEU A 19 -10.20 -4.57 -6.34
N TYR A 20 -9.42 -3.52 -6.59
CA TYR A 20 -7.97 -3.58 -6.50
C TYR A 20 -7.37 -2.71 -5.40
N LEU A 21 -7.97 -1.55 -5.08
CA LEU A 21 -7.45 -0.66 -4.04
C LEU A 21 -7.83 -1.15 -2.65
N LYS A 22 -9.09 -1.57 -2.45
CA LYS A 22 -9.57 -2.05 -1.14
C LYS A 22 -8.76 -3.24 -0.61
N PRO A 23 -8.39 -4.27 -1.40
CA PRO A 23 -7.57 -5.38 -0.90
C PRO A 23 -6.14 -5.01 -0.50
N LEU A 24 -5.58 -3.89 -0.98
CA LEU A 24 -4.24 -3.44 -0.56
C LEU A 24 -4.18 -3.05 0.91
N PHE A 25 -5.33 -2.69 1.49
CA PHE A 25 -5.46 -2.35 2.90
C PHE A 25 -5.99 -3.52 3.75
N ASP A 26 -6.16 -4.71 3.18
CA ASP A 26 -6.49 -5.93 3.93
C ASP A 26 -5.22 -6.79 4.13
N PRO A 27 -4.67 -6.88 5.36
CA PRO A 27 -3.43 -7.60 5.61
C PRO A 27 -3.58 -9.12 5.41
N LYS A 28 -4.81 -9.65 5.31
CA LYS A 28 -5.06 -11.05 4.96
C LYS A 28 -4.97 -11.32 3.46
N LYS A 29 -5.04 -10.29 2.63
CA LYS A 29 -5.05 -10.39 1.16
C LYS A 29 -3.80 -9.81 0.51
N CYS A 30 -3.16 -8.83 1.13
CA CYS A 30 -1.96 -8.19 0.61
C CYS A 30 -0.91 -8.04 1.71
N LYS A 31 0.35 -8.36 1.40
CA LYS A 31 1.49 -8.00 2.24
C LYS A 31 1.98 -6.62 1.81
N THR A 32 2.02 -5.69 2.75
CA THR A 32 2.36 -4.29 2.49
C THR A 32 3.65 -3.93 3.23
N THR A 33 4.63 -3.43 2.48
CA THR A 33 5.88 -2.86 3.03
C THR A 33 6.05 -1.45 2.50
N ILE A 34 6.39 -0.52 3.37
CA ILE A 34 6.61 0.88 3.02
C ILE A 34 8.06 1.23 3.33
N VAL A 35 8.78 1.65 2.30
CA VAL A 35 10.14 2.17 2.45
C VAL A 35 10.05 3.69 2.49
N CYS A 36 10.54 4.29 3.56
CA CYS A 36 10.55 5.74 3.75
C CYS A 36 11.83 6.17 4.48
N HIS A 37 12.06 7.48 4.52
CA HIS A 37 13.17 8.03 5.30
C HIS A 37 12.95 7.77 6.80
N PRO A 38 13.99 7.44 7.59
CA PRO A 38 13.86 7.07 9.01
C PRO A 38 13.09 8.10 9.86
N SER A 39 13.25 9.40 9.56
CA SER A 39 12.52 10.48 10.25
C SER A 39 10.99 10.45 10.06
N LYS A 40 10.46 9.64 9.14
CA LYS A 40 9.04 9.51 8.82
C LYS A 40 8.42 8.19 9.28
N VAL A 41 9.22 7.25 9.78
CA VAL A 41 8.77 5.90 10.15
C VAL A 41 7.60 5.94 11.14
N ALA A 42 7.67 6.77 12.18
CA ALA A 42 6.61 6.90 13.17
C ALA A 42 5.32 7.53 12.60
N GLU A 43 5.45 8.59 11.79
CA GLU A 43 4.33 9.28 11.15
C GLU A 43 3.56 8.33 10.21
N ILE A 44 4.30 7.60 9.37
CA ILE A 44 3.73 6.62 8.45
C ILE A 44 3.10 5.45 9.21
N GLY A 45 3.75 4.96 10.28
CA GLY A 45 3.21 3.91 11.14
C GLY A 45 1.83 4.25 11.69
N GLU A 46 1.67 5.45 12.27
CA GLU A 46 0.39 5.90 12.82
C GLU A 46 -0.67 6.16 11.73
N ALA A 47 -0.29 6.72 10.58
CA ALA A 47 -1.21 6.93 9.47
C ALA A 47 -1.81 5.60 8.94
N PHE A 48 -0.97 4.57 8.79
CA PHE A 48 -1.41 3.27 8.28
C PHE A 48 -2.15 2.43 9.32
N LYS A 49 -1.87 2.62 10.60
CA LYS A 49 -2.67 2.06 11.69
C LYS A 49 -4.14 2.50 11.62
N GLY A 50 -4.38 3.77 11.26
CA GLY A 50 -5.74 4.29 10.98
C GLY A 50 -6.45 3.62 9.81
N MET A 51 -5.70 2.95 8.91
CA MET A 51 -6.22 2.20 7.77
C MET A 51 -6.29 0.69 8.04
N SER A 52 -6.30 0.26 9.31
CA SER A 52 -6.27 -1.15 9.72
C SER A 52 -5.02 -1.92 9.29
N GLN A 53 -3.93 -1.20 8.99
CA GLN A 53 -2.62 -1.76 8.66
C GLN A 53 -1.67 -1.54 9.83
N ASN A 54 -1.48 -2.57 10.65
CA ASN A 54 -0.53 -2.50 11.76
C ASN A 54 0.88 -2.86 11.27
N LEU A 55 1.64 -1.84 10.85
CA LEU A 55 2.97 -2.02 10.29
C LEU A 55 4.00 -2.26 11.40
N LYS A 56 4.94 -3.17 11.13
CA LYS A 56 6.17 -3.29 11.94
C LYS A 56 7.15 -2.20 11.49
N LEU A 57 7.64 -1.43 12.46
CA LEU A 57 8.54 -0.30 12.20
C LEU A 57 9.99 -0.75 12.29
N TYR A 58 10.81 -0.23 11.38
CA TYR A 58 12.24 -0.49 11.26
C TYR A 58 12.95 0.84 11.01
N ASN A 59 14.15 1.03 11.59
CA ASN A 59 14.88 2.29 11.47
C ASN A 59 15.88 2.30 10.31
N CYS A 60 16.26 1.12 9.82
CA CYS A 60 17.10 0.96 8.65
C CYS A 60 16.75 -0.33 7.89
N LEU A 61 17.29 -0.51 6.68
CA LEU A 61 16.94 -1.62 5.78
C LEU A 61 17.50 -2.95 6.28
N GLU A 62 18.66 -2.91 6.93
CA GLU A 62 19.41 -4.04 7.46
C GLU A 62 18.68 -4.79 8.58
N GLU A 63 17.71 -4.14 9.23
CA GLU A 63 16.86 -4.76 10.26
C GLU A 63 15.66 -5.53 9.67
N THR A 64 15.47 -5.45 8.34
CA THR A 64 14.26 -5.95 7.67
C THR A 64 14.50 -7.29 6.97
N GLU A 65 13.43 -8.05 6.73
CA GLU A 65 13.48 -9.25 5.89
C GLU A 65 13.84 -8.94 4.41
N LEU A 66 13.92 -7.66 4.02
CA LEU A 66 14.34 -7.25 2.67
C LEU A 66 15.86 -7.16 2.52
N SER A 67 16.64 -7.25 3.60
CA SER A 67 18.11 -7.28 3.49
C SER A 67 18.67 -8.68 3.19
N GLU A 68 17.84 -9.72 3.28
CA GLU A 68 18.20 -11.09 2.90
C GLU A 68 17.90 -11.33 1.41
N TRP A 69 18.85 -10.99 0.53
CA TRP A 69 18.80 -11.27 -0.92
C TRP A 69 19.95 -12.18 -1.31
#